data_AF-A0A4Q9HB92-F1
#
_entry.id   AF-A0A4Q9HB92-F1
#
_cell.length_a   1.000
_cell.length_b   1.000
_cell.length_c   1.000
_cell.angle_alpha   90.00
_cell.angle_beta   90.00
_cell.angle_gamma   90.00
#
_symmetry.space_group_name_H-M   'P 1'
#
loop_
_entity.id
_entity.type
_entity.pdbx_description
1 polymer ?
#
loop_
_entity_poly.entity_id
_entity_poly.type
_entity_poly.pdbx_seq_one_letter_code
_entity_poly.pdbx_strand_id
1 'polypeptide(L)'
;MERFEEILTKYNFTKRTNKPKTTFEESEKIINFKLPNDYKTFALNYSGLEGFIGEQYVRLWDFDEVIEMNIDYQIFEHLPNTLAIGGNGGGEYIAIEQLNDNSLRIVLSPFLVEEEAHIEIGISFTDFLERLENRKEWFE
;
A
#
# COMPACT_ATOMS: atom_id res chain seq x y z
N MET A 1 8.24 7.62 13.80
CA MET A 1 9.33 6.68 13.45
C MET A 1 9.32 5.50 14.42
N GLU A 2 9.32 5.74 15.73
CA GLU A 2 9.21 4.69 16.76
C GLU A 2 8.00 3.77 16.55
N ARG A 3 6.78 4.33 16.44
CA ARG A 3 5.56 3.51 16.25
C ARG A 3 5.56 2.66 14.97
N PHE A 4 6.04 3.23 13.87
CA PHE A 4 6.15 2.54 12.59
C PHE A 4 7.03 1.28 12.71
N GLU A 5 8.23 1.42 13.30
CA GLU A 5 9.14 0.27 13.48
C GLU A 5 8.62 -0.75 14.51
N GLU A 6 7.92 -0.30 15.55
CA GLU A 6 7.24 -1.17 16.51
C GLU A 6 6.22 -2.09 15.82
N ILE A 7 5.35 -1.52 14.99
CA ILE A 7 4.32 -2.29 14.26
C ILE A 7 4.98 -3.30 13.33
N LEU A 8 5.96 -2.87 12.52
CA LEU A 8 6.63 -3.77 11.59
C LEU A 8 7.33 -4.93 12.32
N THR A 9 7.92 -4.67 13.47
CA THR A 9 8.54 -5.70 14.32
C THR A 9 7.49 -6.65 14.92
N LYS A 10 6.40 -6.10 15.48
CA LYS A 10 5.32 -6.88 16.12
C LYS A 10 4.67 -7.87 15.15
N TYR A 11 4.47 -7.47 13.89
CA TYR A 11 3.85 -8.30 12.87
C TYR A 11 4.86 -9.07 12.00
N ASN A 12 6.13 -9.14 12.43
CA ASN A 12 7.19 -9.93 11.81
C ASN A 12 7.42 -9.60 10.32
N PHE A 13 7.35 -8.32 9.96
CA PHE A 13 7.73 -7.91 8.61
C PHE A 13 9.17 -8.29 8.31
N THR A 14 9.38 -8.91 7.14
CA THR A 14 10.69 -9.39 6.75
C THR A 14 11.56 -8.21 6.33
N LYS A 15 12.63 -7.94 7.10
CA LYS A 15 13.65 -6.97 6.71
C LYS A 15 14.38 -7.44 5.46
N ARG A 16 14.57 -6.55 4.50
CA ARG A 16 15.36 -6.82 3.30
C ARG A 16 16.83 -6.98 3.66
N THR A 17 17.48 -7.91 2.98
CA THR A 17 18.95 -8.02 2.96
C THR A 17 19.57 -7.19 1.84
N ASN A 18 18.80 -6.90 0.79
CA ASN A 18 19.23 -6.17 -0.40
C ASN A 18 18.22 -5.06 -0.72
N LYS A 19 18.68 -3.94 -1.28
CA LYS A 19 17.76 -2.90 -1.77
C LYS A 19 16.84 -3.44 -2.87
N PRO A 20 15.64 -2.88 -3.05
CA PRO A 20 14.79 -3.19 -4.19
C PRO A 20 15.54 -3.00 -5.51
N LYS A 21 15.23 -3.83 -6.50
CA LYS A 21 15.76 -3.73 -7.86
C LYS A 21 15.13 -2.57 -8.60
N THR A 22 13.84 -2.37 -8.41
CA THR A 22 13.09 -1.24 -8.96
C THR A 22 13.41 0.02 -8.17
N THR A 23 13.69 1.12 -8.87
CA THR A 23 13.92 2.41 -8.21
C THR A 23 12.61 3.16 -7.97
N PHE A 24 12.60 4.02 -6.95
CA PHE A 24 11.46 4.91 -6.71
C PHE A 24 11.26 5.87 -7.88
N GLU A 25 12.34 6.38 -8.47
CA GLU A 25 12.29 7.31 -9.59
C GLU A 25 11.69 6.67 -10.86
N GLU A 26 11.95 5.39 -11.11
CA GLU A 26 11.31 4.65 -12.21
C GLU A 26 9.80 4.46 -11.95
N SER A 27 9.43 4.07 -10.73
CA SER A 27 8.04 3.88 -10.34
C SER A 27 7.24 5.18 -10.39
N GLU A 28 7.79 6.26 -9.85
CA GLU A 28 7.18 7.60 -9.84
C GLU A 28 6.98 8.18 -11.26
N LYS A 29 7.82 7.81 -12.23
CA LYS A 29 7.64 8.18 -13.64
C LYS A 29 6.45 7.47 -14.29
N ILE A 30 6.18 6.23 -13.88
CA ILE A 30 5.07 5.42 -14.41
C ILE A 30 3.75 5.93 -13.86
N ILE A 31 3.66 6.13 -12.55
CA ILE A 31 2.43 6.55 -11.87
C ILE A 31 2.18 8.06 -11.92
N ASN A 32 3.16 8.84 -12.39
CA ASN A 32 3.07 10.30 -12.50
C ASN A 32 2.81 11.06 -11.18
N PHE A 33 3.12 10.45 -10.04
CA PHE A 33 3.09 11.10 -8.72
C PHE A 33 4.24 10.64 -7.83
N LYS A 34 4.49 11.38 -6.74
CA LYS A 34 5.56 11.08 -5.77
C LYS A 34 5.09 10.09 -4.72
N LEU A 35 5.88 9.03 -4.50
CA LEU A 35 5.60 8.06 -3.46
C LEU A 35 5.82 8.71 -2.08
N PRO A 36 4.94 8.44 -1.11
CA PRO A 36 5.06 9.01 0.22
C PRO A 36 6.30 8.46 0.94
N ASN A 37 6.93 9.28 1.79
CA ASN A 37 8.23 8.96 2.39
C ASN A 37 8.17 7.76 3.34
N ASP A 38 7.05 7.55 4.02
CA ASP A 38 6.85 6.41 4.91
C ASP A 38 6.72 5.10 4.12
N TYR A 39 6.00 5.09 3.00
CA TYR A 39 5.98 3.94 2.09
C TYR A 39 7.36 3.67 1.45
N LYS A 40 8.12 4.71 1.07
CA LYS A 40 9.50 4.52 0.60
C LYS A 40 10.40 3.94 1.68
N THR A 41 10.22 4.37 2.93
CA THR A 41 10.94 3.82 4.09
C THR A 41 10.59 2.36 4.31
N PHE A 42 9.31 2.00 4.19
CA PHE A 42 8.86 0.61 4.18
C PHE A 42 9.54 -0.19 3.06
N ALA A 43 9.32 0.20 1.80
CA ALA A 43 9.78 -0.50 0.61
C ALA A 43 11.30 -0.67 0.57
N LEU A 44 12.07 0.31 1.06
CA LEU A 44 13.54 0.25 1.09
C LEU A 44 14.06 -0.79 2.10
N ASN A 45 13.37 -0.96 3.23
CA ASN A 45 13.88 -1.73 4.37
C ASN A 45 13.18 -3.07 4.57
N TYR A 46 11.99 -3.26 4.02
CA TYR A 46 11.14 -4.43 4.24
C TYR A 46 10.57 -4.96 2.91
N SER A 47 10.42 -6.28 2.85
CA SER A 47 9.70 -6.97 1.77
C SER A 47 8.18 -6.85 1.99
N GLY A 48 7.42 -7.41 1.04
CA GLY A 48 5.98 -7.59 1.21
C GLY A 48 5.61 -8.38 2.48
N LEU A 49 4.33 -8.37 2.82
CA LEU A 49 3.75 -9.10 3.94
C LEU A 49 2.56 -9.90 3.45
N GLU A 50 2.40 -11.12 3.95
CA GLU A 50 1.14 -11.84 3.88
C GLU A 50 0.79 -12.37 5.28
N GLY A 51 -0.29 -11.86 5.87
CA GLY A 51 -0.65 -12.21 7.24
C GLY A 51 -1.68 -11.26 7.85
N PHE A 52 -1.84 -11.32 9.17
CA PHE A 52 -2.79 -10.49 9.90
C PHE A 52 -2.11 -9.28 10.54
N ILE A 53 -2.75 -8.12 10.44
CA ILE A 53 -2.46 -6.92 11.23
C ILE A 53 -3.76 -6.58 11.99
N GLY A 54 -3.72 -6.58 13.31
CA GLY A 54 -4.96 -6.57 14.11
C GLY A 54 -5.78 -7.84 13.84
N GLU A 55 -7.05 -7.68 13.48
CA GLU A 55 -7.92 -8.80 13.05
C GLU A 55 -8.06 -8.88 11.51
N GLN A 56 -7.35 -8.02 10.77
CA GLN A 56 -7.48 -7.93 9.31
C GLN A 56 -6.38 -8.68 8.57
N TYR A 57 -6.78 -9.47 7.57
CA TYR A 57 -5.85 -10.09 6.65
C TYR A 57 -5.34 -9.06 5.65
N VAL A 58 -4.02 -9.04 5.45
CA VAL A 58 -3.34 -8.14 4.54
C VAL A 58 -2.30 -8.90 3.75
N ARG A 59 -2.30 -8.68 2.44
CA ARG A 59 -1.25 -9.11 1.52
C ARG A 59 -0.65 -7.88 0.84
N LEU A 60 0.44 -7.33 1.39
CA LEU A 60 1.23 -6.28 0.75
C LEU A 60 2.26 -6.91 -0.20
N TRP A 61 2.30 -6.44 -1.44
CA TRP A 61 3.24 -6.92 -2.45
C TRP A 61 4.67 -6.46 -2.17
N ASP A 62 5.65 -7.21 -2.66
CA ASP A 62 7.02 -6.72 -2.64
C ASP A 62 7.14 -5.53 -3.60
N PHE A 63 7.92 -4.51 -3.24
CA PHE A 63 8.09 -3.31 -4.08
C PHE A 63 8.55 -3.64 -5.51
N ASP A 64 9.34 -4.70 -5.68
CA ASP A 64 9.81 -5.13 -7.00
C ASP A 64 8.68 -5.70 -7.88
N GLU A 65 7.55 -6.11 -7.29
CA GLU A 65 6.39 -6.70 -7.98
C GLU A 65 5.28 -5.66 -8.24
N VAL A 66 5.27 -4.56 -7.49
CA VAL A 66 4.16 -3.59 -7.46
C VAL A 66 3.80 -3.06 -8.85
N ILE A 67 4.78 -2.67 -9.67
CA ILE A 67 4.50 -2.12 -11.01
C ILE A 67 3.92 -3.19 -11.94
N GLU A 68 4.51 -4.39 -11.96
CA GLU A 68 4.04 -5.51 -12.79
C GLU A 68 2.60 -5.87 -12.44
N MET A 69 2.29 -5.98 -11.14
CA MET A 69 0.94 -6.29 -10.67
C MET A 69 -0.10 -5.24 -11.09
N ASN A 70 0.24 -3.95 -11.05
CA ASN A 70 -0.70 -2.90 -11.50
C ASN A 70 -0.94 -2.94 -13.01
N ILE A 71 0.05 -3.35 -13.80
CA ILE A 71 -0.11 -3.57 -15.24
C ILE A 71 -1.01 -4.79 -15.49
N ASP A 72 -0.74 -5.91 -14.83
CA ASP A 72 -1.48 -7.15 -14.99
C ASP A 72 -2.96 -7.02 -14.60
N TYR A 73 -3.25 -6.26 -13.54
CA TYR A 73 -4.61 -5.94 -13.11
C TYR A 73 -5.22 -4.72 -13.82
N GLN A 74 -4.52 -4.13 -14.81
CA GLN A 74 -4.98 -2.97 -15.58
C GLN A 74 -5.36 -1.75 -14.71
N ILE A 75 -4.78 -1.62 -13.51
CA ILE A 75 -5.10 -0.55 -12.56
C ILE A 75 -4.80 0.81 -13.20
N PHE A 76 -3.64 0.95 -13.85
CA PHE A 76 -3.25 2.23 -14.46
C PHE A 76 -4.14 2.66 -15.64
N GLU A 77 -4.81 1.72 -16.31
CA GLU A 77 -5.71 2.03 -17.42
C GLU A 77 -7.03 2.63 -16.94
N HIS A 78 -7.49 2.19 -15.76
CA HIS A 78 -8.79 2.56 -15.22
C HIS A 78 -8.71 3.59 -14.09
N LEU A 79 -7.62 3.60 -13.33
CA LEU A 79 -7.39 4.42 -12.14
C LEU A 79 -5.99 5.07 -12.21
N PRO A 80 -5.80 6.07 -13.08
CA PRO A 80 -4.47 6.63 -13.40
C PRO A 80 -3.79 7.34 -12.21
N ASN A 81 -4.54 7.68 -11.16
CA ASN A 81 -4.01 8.32 -9.95
C ASN A 81 -3.85 7.33 -8.78
N THR A 82 -3.88 6.03 -9.07
CA THR A 82 -3.90 4.97 -8.07
C THR A 82 -2.76 3.98 -8.31
N LEU A 83 -2.08 3.60 -7.23
CA LEU A 83 -1.09 2.53 -7.21
C LEU A 83 -1.50 1.48 -6.20
N ALA A 84 -1.97 0.32 -6.67
CA ALA A 84 -2.20 -0.83 -5.81
C ALA A 84 -0.88 -1.35 -5.23
N ILE A 85 -0.85 -1.58 -3.93
CA ILE A 85 0.33 -2.06 -3.18
C ILE A 85 0.06 -3.40 -2.48
N GLY A 86 -1.12 -3.97 -2.68
CA GLY A 86 -1.54 -5.20 -2.04
C GLY A 86 -3.05 -5.41 -2.09
N GLY A 87 -3.56 -6.25 -1.19
CA GLY A 87 -4.99 -6.47 -1.00
C GLY A 87 -5.30 -7.13 0.34
N ASN A 88 -6.58 -7.38 0.60
CA ASN A 88 -7.04 -7.97 1.86
C ASN A 88 -7.41 -9.46 1.77
N GLY A 89 -7.10 -10.11 0.63
CA GLY A 89 -7.44 -11.52 0.40
C GLY A 89 -8.94 -11.80 0.12
N GLY A 90 -9.80 -10.79 0.21
CA GLY A 90 -11.25 -10.88 0.01
C GLY A 90 -11.75 -10.34 -1.34
N GLY A 91 -10.85 -10.02 -2.27
CA GLY A 91 -11.22 -9.41 -3.56
C GLY A 91 -11.20 -7.88 -3.56
N GLU A 92 -10.51 -7.27 -2.60
CA GLU A 92 -10.24 -5.84 -2.57
C GLU A 92 -8.72 -5.59 -2.60
N TYR A 93 -8.31 -4.56 -3.34
CA TYR A 93 -6.93 -4.09 -3.33
C TYR A 93 -6.76 -2.95 -2.33
N ILE A 94 -5.54 -2.85 -1.81
CA ILE A 94 -5.08 -1.73 -1.00
C ILE A 94 -4.19 -0.88 -1.90
N ALA A 95 -4.47 0.42 -1.98
CA ALA A 95 -3.74 1.31 -2.88
C ALA A 95 -3.34 2.64 -2.23
N ILE A 96 -2.28 3.23 -2.76
CA ILE A 96 -1.95 4.65 -2.59
C ILE A 96 -2.67 5.41 -3.69
N GLU A 97 -3.48 6.39 -3.32
CA GLU A 97 -4.21 7.22 -4.26
C GLU A 97 -3.79 8.69 -4.12
N GLN A 98 -3.57 9.36 -5.25
CA GLN A 98 -3.39 10.80 -5.32
C GLN A 98 -4.72 11.51 -5.63
N LEU A 99 -5.07 12.48 -4.78
CA LEU A 99 -6.24 13.33 -4.97
C LEU A 99 -5.91 14.55 -5.84
N ASN A 100 -6.94 15.25 -6.29
CA ASN A 100 -6.83 16.44 -7.16
C ASN A 100 -6.00 17.58 -6.55
N ASP A 101 -5.89 17.66 -5.24
CA ASP A 101 -5.05 18.65 -4.52
C ASP A 101 -3.60 18.17 -4.30
N ASN A 102 -3.23 17.04 -4.90
CA ASN A 102 -1.98 16.30 -4.74
C ASN A 102 -1.76 15.68 -3.36
N SER A 103 -2.75 15.71 -2.46
CA SER A 103 -2.68 14.92 -1.23
C SER A 103 -2.76 13.43 -1.55
N LEU A 104 -2.22 12.61 -0.65
CA LEU A 104 -2.18 11.16 -0.78
C LEU A 104 -2.99 10.52 0.34
N ARG A 105 -3.67 9.42 0.03
CA ARG A 105 -4.34 8.56 1.00
C ARG A 105 -4.14 7.09 0.67
N ILE A 106 -4.42 6.22 1.63
CA ILE A 106 -4.50 4.77 1.46
C ILE A 106 -5.97 4.39 1.36
N VAL A 107 -6.32 3.66 0.31
CA VAL A 107 -7.70 3.22 0.05
C VAL A 107 -7.80 1.71 -0.01
N LEU A 108 -8.95 1.18 0.41
CA LEU A 108 -9.42 -0.16 0.11
C LEU A 108 -10.47 -0.03 -0.98
N SER A 109 -10.38 -0.84 -2.03
CA SER A 109 -11.35 -0.81 -3.12
C SER A 109 -11.56 -2.20 -3.75
N PRO A 110 -12.79 -2.53 -4.16
CA PRO A 110 -13.06 -3.76 -4.91
C PRO A 110 -12.28 -3.81 -6.23
N PHE A 111 -11.88 -5.01 -6.66
CA PHE A 111 -11.33 -5.20 -8.02
C PHE A 111 -12.33 -4.92 -9.16
N LEU A 112 -13.61 -4.69 -8.83
CA LEU A 112 -14.60 -4.15 -9.77
C LEU A 112 -14.38 -2.64 -9.86
N VAL A 113 -13.63 -2.25 -10.89
CA VAL A 113 -12.97 -0.95 -11.01
C VAL A 113 -13.95 0.21 -11.22
N GLU A 114 -14.50 0.75 -10.13
CA GLU A 114 -15.26 2.00 -10.09
C GLU A 114 -14.65 2.91 -9.01
N GLU A 115 -14.23 4.13 -9.39
CA GLU A 115 -13.55 5.11 -8.52
C GLU A 115 -14.40 5.50 -7.31
N GLU A 116 -15.73 5.48 -7.47
CA GLU A 116 -16.71 5.77 -6.42
C GLU A 116 -16.71 4.76 -5.26
N ALA A 117 -16.02 3.61 -5.40
CA ALA A 117 -15.95 2.56 -4.39
C ALA A 117 -14.70 2.67 -3.47
N HIS A 118 -13.86 3.69 -3.64
CA HIS A 118 -12.67 3.87 -2.82
C HIS A 118 -13.02 4.26 -1.37
N ILE A 119 -12.68 3.39 -0.42
CA ILE A 119 -12.84 3.68 1.02
C ILE A 119 -11.48 4.06 1.60
N GLU A 120 -11.37 5.26 2.17
CA GLU A 120 -10.16 5.68 2.86
C GLU A 120 -9.92 4.85 4.12
N ILE A 121 -8.77 4.18 4.18
CA ILE A 121 -8.31 3.35 5.29
C ILE A 121 -7.04 3.90 5.94
N GLY A 122 -6.53 5.04 5.46
CA GLY A 122 -5.43 5.78 6.09
C GLY A 122 -5.08 7.05 5.32
N ILE A 123 -4.55 8.06 6.02
CA ILE A 123 -4.03 9.30 5.40
C ILE A 123 -2.52 9.21 5.09
N SER A 124 -1.89 8.11 5.48
CA SER A 124 -0.49 7.76 5.17
C SER A 124 -0.31 6.25 5.31
N PHE A 125 0.80 5.70 4.83
CA PHE A 125 1.09 4.28 4.99
C PHE A 125 1.26 3.90 6.48
N THR A 126 1.89 4.77 7.27
CA THR A 126 2.03 4.57 8.72
C THR A 126 0.66 4.63 9.42
N ASP A 127 -0.16 5.63 9.11
CA ASP A 127 -1.51 5.76 9.70
C ASP A 127 -2.40 4.56 9.34
N PHE A 128 -2.31 4.06 8.11
CA PHE A 128 -2.98 2.82 7.69
C PHE A 128 -2.60 1.63 8.60
N LEU A 129 -1.30 1.41 8.84
CA LEU A 129 -0.83 0.33 9.71
C LEU A 129 -1.29 0.52 11.18
N GLU A 130 -1.25 1.76 11.68
CA GLU A 130 -1.73 2.11 13.02
C GLU A 130 -3.23 1.90 13.18
N ARG A 131 -4.02 2.25 12.15
CA ARG A 131 -5.46 2.01 12.13
C ARG A 131 -5.78 0.53 12.15
N LEU A 132 -5.11 -0.30 11.34
CA LEU A 132 -5.30 -1.75 11.38
C LEU A 132 -4.94 -2.38 12.73
N GLU A 133 -3.92 -1.86 13.40
CA GLU A 133 -3.54 -2.38 14.71
C GLU A 133 -4.57 -2.02 15.79
N ASN A 134 -5.15 -0.82 15.72
CA ASN A 134 -6.05 -0.28 16.74
C ASN A 134 -7.53 -0.59 16.49
N ARG A 135 -7.93 -0.71 15.23
CA ARG A 135 -9.29 -1.01 14.79
C ARG A 135 -9.36 -2.49 14.47
N LYS A 136 -10.25 -3.21 15.16
CA LYS A 136 -10.46 -4.64 14.93
C LYS A 136 -11.00 -4.87 13.51
N GLU A 137 -11.81 -3.95 12.99
CA GLU A 137 -12.38 -4.01 11.65
C GLU A 137 -11.88 -2.87 10.72
N TRP A 138 -11.95 -3.07 9.40
CA TRP A 138 -11.53 -2.08 8.39
C TRP A 138 -12.24 -0.73 8.53
N PHE A 139 -13.46 -0.72 9.09
CA PHE A 139 -14.40 0.41 9.02
C PHE A 139 -14.88 0.91 10.39
N GLU A 140 -14.39 0.37 11.50
CA GLU A 140 -14.77 0.78 12.87
C GLU A 140 -13.93 1.95 13.39
#